data_AF-A0A1M5A396-F1
#
_entry.id   AF-A0A1M5A396-F1
#
_cell.length_a   1.000
_cell.length_b   1.000
_cell.length_c   1.000
_cell.angle_alpha   90.00
_cell.angle_beta   90.00
_cell.angle_gamma   90.00
#
_symmetry.space_group_name_H-M   'P 1'
#
loop_
_entity.id
_entity.type
_entity.pdbx_description
1 polymer ?
#
loop_
_entity_poly.entity_id
_entity_poly.type
_entity_poly.pdbx_seq_one_letter_code
_entity_poly.pdbx_strand_id
1 'polypeptide(L)'
;MDKNLCDMDERVERILCHPLFTENMKRCEELERERVFCHHDIAHALNVARICYIIVLEHGLGYSRELVYAAALLHDIGRAAQYMTGESHHQAGMRLAGEILRDCGFENSDVLHIQDIIKKHCSHISAAEAEKWKQNKPETLLEAFDLADFWSRNCRTCTARTECYWEIKNDALVR
;
A
#
# COMPACT_ATOMS: atom_id res chain seq x y z
N MET A 1 1.47 -20.95 -27.16
CA MET A 1 2.25 -21.81 -26.28
C MET A 1 3.62 -21.18 -26.14
N ASP A 2 4.02 -20.49 -25.08
CA ASP A 2 3.36 -19.94 -23.90
C ASP A 2 4.13 -18.64 -23.64
N LYS A 3 3.43 -17.50 -23.55
CA LYS A 3 4.07 -16.33 -22.93
C LYS A 3 4.20 -16.69 -21.45
N ASN A 4 5.44 -16.90 -21.01
CA ASN A 4 5.76 -17.28 -19.64
C ASN A 4 4.99 -16.40 -18.65
N LEU A 5 4.54 -17.01 -17.56
CA LEU A 5 4.05 -16.30 -16.38
C LEU A 5 5.06 -15.27 -15.81
N CYS A 6 6.33 -15.29 -16.25
CA CYS A 6 7.37 -14.35 -15.85
C CYS A 6 7.33 -12.98 -16.55
N ASP A 7 6.68 -12.84 -17.71
CA ASP A 7 6.74 -11.59 -18.50
C ASP A 7 5.72 -10.53 -18.05
N MET A 8 4.68 -10.90 -17.30
CA MET A 8 3.54 -9.99 -17.08
C MET A 8 3.76 -8.91 -16.00
N ASP A 9 4.74 -9.06 -15.11
CA ASP A 9 4.99 -8.08 -14.04
C ASP A 9 6.49 -7.79 -13.86
N GLU A 10 7.30 -7.85 -14.94
CA GLU A 10 8.75 -7.63 -14.85
C GLU A 10 9.14 -6.33 -14.14
N ARG A 11 8.34 -5.26 -14.29
CA ARG A 11 8.63 -3.97 -13.63
C ARG A 11 8.36 -4.02 -12.13
N VAL A 12 7.37 -4.78 -11.68
CA VAL A 12 7.08 -4.99 -10.26
C VAL A 12 8.15 -5.86 -9.62
N GLU A 13 8.62 -6.89 -10.31
CA GLU A 13 9.77 -7.69 -9.86
C GLU A 13 11.04 -6.84 -9.76
N ARG A 14 11.24 -5.88 -10.69
CA ARG A 14 12.31 -4.89 -10.58
C ARG A 14 12.18 -4.01 -9.34
N ILE A 15 10.97 -3.61 -8.94
CA ILE A 15 10.75 -2.86 -7.68
C ILE A 15 11.22 -3.70 -6.49
N LEU A 16 10.82 -4.97 -6.42
CA LEU A 16 11.20 -5.87 -5.32
C LEU A 16 12.72 -6.07 -5.20
N CYS A 17 13.42 -6.05 -6.35
CA CYS A 17 14.88 -6.15 -6.41
C CYS A 17 15.61 -4.80 -6.28
N HIS A 18 14.90 -3.67 -6.21
CA HIS A 18 15.51 -2.36 -6.26
C HIS A 18 16.28 -2.05 -4.95
N PRO A 19 17.53 -1.54 -4.99
CA PRO A 19 18.30 -1.24 -3.79
C PRO A 19 17.56 -0.31 -2.81
N LEU A 20 17.02 0.81 -3.30
CA LEU A 20 16.22 1.73 -2.46
C LEU A 20 15.01 1.05 -1.81
N PHE A 21 14.34 0.13 -2.51
CA PHE A 21 13.22 -0.60 -1.95
C PHE A 21 13.69 -1.54 -0.83
N THR A 22 14.62 -2.43 -1.15
CA THR A 22 15.13 -3.43 -0.21
C THR A 22 15.77 -2.82 1.04
N GLU A 23 16.55 -1.74 0.89
CA GLU A 23 17.18 -1.02 1.99
C GLU A 23 16.14 -0.35 2.89
N ASN A 24 15.14 0.35 2.34
CA ASN A 24 14.10 1.00 3.14
C ASN A 24 13.17 -0.02 3.81
N MET A 25 12.83 -1.13 3.15
CA MET A 25 12.04 -2.20 3.76
C MET A 25 12.77 -2.84 4.93
N LYS A 26 14.04 -3.21 4.74
CA LYS A 26 14.88 -3.75 5.82
C LYS A 26 15.00 -2.76 6.98
N ARG A 27 15.21 -1.48 6.66
CA ARG A 27 15.31 -0.42 7.66
C ARG A 27 14.01 -0.24 8.45
N CYS A 28 12.87 -0.30 7.76
CA CYS A 28 11.55 -0.23 8.38
C CYS A 28 11.36 -1.41 9.34
N GLU A 29 11.64 -2.64 8.89
CA GLU A 29 11.57 -3.86 9.70
C GLU A 29 12.44 -3.75 10.98
N GLU A 30 13.68 -3.28 10.86
CA GLU A 30 14.57 -3.06 12.00
C GLU A 30 14.00 -2.05 13.01
N LEU A 31 13.40 -0.96 12.51
CA LEU A 31 12.81 0.10 13.34
C LEU A 31 11.48 -0.31 13.97
N GLU A 32 10.79 -1.27 13.35
CA GLU A 32 9.53 -1.83 13.85
C GLU A 32 9.70 -3.10 14.68
N ARG A 33 10.93 -3.58 14.94
CA ARG A 33 11.17 -4.86 15.64
C ARG A 33 10.43 -5.01 16.97
N GLU A 34 10.30 -3.93 17.74
CA GLU A 34 9.62 -3.92 19.04
C GLU A 34 8.20 -3.30 18.96
N ARG A 35 7.70 -3.06 17.73
CA ARG A 35 6.40 -2.43 17.51
C ARG A 35 5.28 -3.42 17.83
N VAL A 36 4.36 -3.03 18.70
CA VAL A 36 3.18 -3.85 19.03
C VAL A 36 2.00 -3.62 18.08
N PHE A 37 2.03 -2.54 17.30
CA PHE A 37 0.98 -2.19 16.34
C PHE A 37 1.20 -2.84 14.97
N CYS A 38 0.29 -2.60 14.02
CA CYS A 38 0.43 -3.09 12.64
C CYS A 38 1.77 -2.64 12.06
N HIS A 39 2.54 -3.60 11.54
CA HIS A 39 3.82 -3.38 10.87
C HIS A 39 3.60 -3.00 9.41
N HIS A 40 4.60 -2.38 8.80
CA HIS A 40 4.64 -1.97 7.41
C HIS A 40 5.60 -2.86 6.61
N ASP A 41 5.44 -4.17 6.77
CA ASP A 41 6.26 -5.18 6.11
C ASP A 41 5.77 -5.52 4.70
N ILE A 42 6.50 -6.41 4.02
CA ILE A 42 6.12 -6.87 2.68
C ILE A 42 4.78 -7.62 2.66
N ALA A 43 4.39 -8.27 3.76
CA ALA A 43 3.12 -8.98 3.85
C ALA A 43 1.95 -7.99 3.87
N HIS A 44 2.06 -6.89 4.63
CA HIS A 44 1.12 -5.77 4.60
C HIS A 44 0.98 -5.23 3.18
N ALA A 45 2.09 -4.83 2.54
CA ALA A 45 2.06 -4.28 1.19
C ALA A 45 1.40 -5.22 0.15
N LEU A 46 1.71 -6.53 0.20
CA LEU A 46 1.10 -7.51 -0.68
C LEU A 46 -0.39 -7.76 -0.38
N ASN A 47 -0.81 -7.68 0.88
CA ASN A 47 -2.22 -7.77 1.23
C ASN A 47 -2.99 -6.58 0.68
N VAL A 48 -2.46 -5.36 0.80
CA VAL A 48 -3.02 -4.16 0.16
C VAL A 48 -3.12 -4.36 -1.36
N ALA A 49 -2.05 -4.81 -2.01
CA ALA A 49 -2.02 -5.03 -3.45
C ALA A 49 -3.12 -6.00 -3.93
N ARG A 50 -3.24 -7.14 -3.23
CA ARG A 50 -4.20 -8.20 -3.58
C ARG A 50 -5.64 -7.75 -3.36
N ILE A 51 -5.93 -7.15 -2.21
CA ILE A 51 -7.27 -6.65 -1.89
C ILE A 51 -7.65 -5.53 -2.85
N CYS A 52 -6.76 -4.56 -3.08
CA CYS A 52 -7.02 -3.46 -4.01
C CYS A 52 -7.29 -3.98 -5.41
N TYR A 53 -6.52 -4.96 -5.88
CA TYR A 53 -6.73 -5.51 -7.21
C TYR A 53 -8.05 -6.30 -7.33
N ILE A 54 -8.46 -7.02 -6.28
CA ILE A 54 -9.79 -7.64 -6.22
C ILE A 54 -10.88 -6.57 -6.36
N ILE A 55 -10.79 -5.49 -5.59
CA ILE A 55 -11.74 -4.37 -5.65
C ILE A 55 -11.77 -3.76 -7.06
N VAL A 56 -10.60 -3.52 -7.67
CA VAL A 56 -10.50 -3.00 -9.05
C VAL A 56 -11.22 -3.90 -10.05
N LEU A 57 -11.11 -5.23 -9.89
CA LEU A 57 -11.78 -6.21 -10.75
C LEU A 57 -13.29 -6.27 -10.51
N GLU A 58 -13.73 -6.34 -9.25
CA GLU A 58 -15.15 -6.43 -8.88
C GLU A 58 -15.95 -5.20 -9.30
N HIS A 59 -15.32 -4.02 -9.26
CA HIS A 59 -15.94 -2.75 -9.61
C HIS A 59 -15.63 -2.28 -11.04
N GLY A 60 -14.86 -3.03 -11.82
CA GLY A 60 -14.55 -2.70 -13.21
C GLY A 60 -13.82 -1.36 -13.39
N LEU A 61 -12.94 -1.00 -12.44
CA LEU A 61 -12.29 0.32 -12.41
C LEU A 61 -11.24 0.54 -13.53
N GLY A 62 -10.87 -0.52 -14.25
CA GLY A 62 -10.02 -0.41 -15.45
C GLY A 62 -8.53 -0.17 -15.19
N TYR A 63 -8.05 -0.35 -13.95
CA TYR A 63 -6.63 -0.22 -13.61
C TYR A 63 -5.86 -1.53 -13.81
N SER A 64 -4.62 -1.44 -14.30
CA SER A 64 -3.77 -2.61 -14.50
C SER A 64 -3.29 -3.18 -13.17
N ARG A 65 -3.07 -4.49 -13.13
CA ARG A 65 -2.47 -5.17 -11.96
C ARG A 65 -1.13 -4.55 -11.59
N GLU A 66 -0.31 -4.27 -12.60
CA GLU A 66 1.04 -3.74 -12.43
C GLU A 66 1.03 -2.37 -11.73
N LEU A 67 0.15 -1.45 -12.13
CA LEU A 67 -0.01 -0.14 -11.49
C LEU A 67 -0.43 -0.29 -10.02
N VAL A 68 -1.42 -1.16 -9.75
CA VAL A 68 -1.93 -1.42 -8.39
C VAL A 68 -0.85 -1.99 -7.49
N TYR A 69 -0.10 -2.99 -7.98
CA TYR A 69 0.96 -3.63 -7.20
C TYR A 69 2.14 -2.68 -6.96
N ALA A 70 2.53 -1.89 -7.96
CA ALA A 70 3.57 -0.88 -7.80
C ALA A 70 3.20 0.17 -6.74
N ALA A 71 1.97 0.68 -6.76
CA ALA A 71 1.49 1.59 -5.73
C ALA A 71 1.49 0.95 -4.33
N ALA A 72 0.99 -0.28 -4.22
CA ALA A 72 0.89 -0.98 -2.95
C ALA A 72 2.25 -1.32 -2.34
N LEU A 73 3.22 -1.75 -3.14
CA LEU A 73 4.58 -1.99 -2.65
C LEU A 73 5.25 -0.71 -2.13
N LEU A 74 4.95 0.44 -2.73
CA LEU A 74 5.65 1.68 -2.45
C LEU A 74 4.93 2.61 -1.45
N HIS A 75 3.68 2.36 -1.07
CA HIS A 75 2.87 3.31 -0.29
C HIS A 75 3.49 3.71 1.06
N ASP A 76 4.06 2.75 1.78
CA ASP A 76 4.67 2.96 3.08
C ASP A 76 6.20 3.02 3.05
N ILE A 77 6.83 3.08 1.86
CA ILE A 77 8.31 3.06 1.76
C ILE A 77 8.98 4.24 2.50
N GLY A 78 8.26 5.35 2.70
CA GLY A 78 8.73 6.50 3.47
C GLY A 78 8.73 6.32 4.99
N ARG A 79 8.24 5.19 5.53
CA ARG A 79 8.17 4.95 6.99
C ARG A 79 9.54 4.97 7.65
N ALA A 80 10.57 4.43 7.01
CA ALA A 80 11.93 4.46 7.52
C ALA A 80 12.41 5.90 7.77
N ALA A 81 12.18 6.81 6.82
CA ALA A 81 12.51 8.23 6.97
C ALA A 81 11.69 8.86 8.11
N GLN A 82 10.40 8.58 8.20
CA GLN A 82 9.54 9.09 9.27
C GLN A 82 10.07 8.73 10.66
N TYR A 83 10.48 7.48 10.86
CA TYR A 83 11.01 7.01 12.13
C TYR A 83 12.38 7.60 12.46
N MET A 84 13.23 7.82 11.45
CA MET A 84 14.60 8.29 11.65
C MET A 84 14.71 9.81 11.80
N THR A 85 13.91 10.58 11.06
CA THR A 85 14.10 12.03 10.93
C THR A 85 12.84 12.83 11.24
N GLY A 86 11.68 12.18 11.37
CA GLY A 86 10.39 12.85 11.52
C GLY A 86 9.82 13.41 10.21
N GLU A 87 10.47 13.19 9.05
CA GLU A 87 9.91 13.54 7.73
C GLU A 87 8.56 12.82 7.52
N SER A 88 7.61 13.49 6.87
CA SER A 88 6.35 12.82 6.53
C SER A 88 6.61 11.63 5.61
N HIS A 89 6.15 10.44 6.00
CA HIS A 89 6.27 9.24 5.16
C HIS A 89 5.62 9.41 3.78
N HIS A 90 4.56 10.23 3.63
CA HIS A 90 3.99 10.55 2.33
C HIS A 90 4.98 11.33 1.45
N GLN A 91 5.69 12.30 2.01
CA GLN A 91 6.66 13.13 1.27
C GLN A 91 7.91 12.33 0.90
N ALA A 92 8.47 11.61 1.87
CA ALA A 92 9.61 10.72 1.64
C ALA A 92 9.24 9.61 0.65
N GLY A 93 8.07 8.98 0.83
CA GLY A 93 7.56 7.91 -0.01
C GLY A 93 7.34 8.36 -1.45
N MET A 94 6.73 9.52 -1.67
CA MET A 94 6.54 10.09 -3.01
C MET A 94 7.88 10.28 -3.73
N ARG A 95 8.91 10.79 -3.03
CA ARG A 95 10.25 11.00 -3.61
C ARG A 95 10.92 9.67 -3.96
N LEU A 96 10.97 8.74 -3.02
CA LEU A 96 11.57 7.41 -3.19
C LEU A 96 10.88 6.60 -4.29
N ALA A 97 9.54 6.55 -4.26
CA ALA A 97 8.75 5.86 -5.26
C ALA A 97 8.98 6.41 -6.66
N GLY A 98 9.06 7.74 -6.81
CA GLY A 98 9.34 8.36 -8.10
C GLY A 98 10.66 7.90 -8.71
N GLU A 99 11.71 7.79 -7.90
CA GLU A 99 13.03 7.29 -8.32
C GLU A 99 12.96 5.82 -8.72
N ILE A 100 12.47 4.96 -7.81
CA ILE A 100 12.34 3.52 -8.04
C ILE A 100 11.52 3.22 -9.30
N LEU A 101 10.39 3.89 -9.49
CA LEU A 101 9.51 3.64 -10.63
C LEU A 101 10.16 4.02 -11.97
N ARG A 102 10.89 5.14 -12.01
CA ARG A 102 11.63 5.54 -13.22
C ARG A 102 12.73 4.54 -13.56
N ASP A 103 13.50 4.11 -12.56
CA ASP A 103 14.56 3.12 -12.74
C ASP A 103 13.99 1.75 -13.13
N CYS A 104 12.78 1.44 -12.67
CA CYS A 104 12.04 0.25 -13.05
C CYS A 104 11.29 0.38 -14.40
N GLY A 105 11.42 1.48 -15.14
CA GLY A 105 10.86 1.65 -16.48
C GLY A 105 9.34 1.86 -16.51
N PHE A 106 8.77 2.47 -15.48
CA PHE A 106 7.39 2.97 -15.52
C PHE A 106 7.28 4.25 -16.36
N GLU A 107 6.16 4.40 -17.06
CA GLU A 107 5.88 5.61 -17.83
C GLU A 107 5.65 6.80 -16.90
N ASN A 108 5.97 8.02 -17.36
CA ASN A 108 5.81 9.21 -16.53
C ASN A 108 4.38 9.41 -16.01
N SER A 109 3.36 9.01 -16.78
CA SER A 109 1.97 9.04 -16.33
C SER A 109 1.72 8.09 -15.14
N ASP A 110 2.28 6.88 -15.20
CA ASP A 110 2.16 5.89 -14.13
C ASP A 110 2.92 6.35 -12.88
N VAL A 111 4.13 6.89 -13.06
CA VAL A 111 4.94 7.47 -11.97
C VAL A 111 4.16 8.55 -11.24
N LEU A 112 3.61 9.53 -11.96
CA LEU A 112 2.86 10.64 -11.37
C LEU A 112 1.59 10.16 -10.67
N HIS A 113 0.90 9.19 -11.26
CA HIS A 113 -0.32 8.64 -10.68
C HIS A 113 -0.04 7.85 -9.40
N ILE A 114 0.99 7.00 -9.37
CA ILE A 114 1.41 6.29 -8.17
C ILE A 114 1.87 7.28 -7.09
N GLN A 115 2.66 8.30 -7.45
CA GLN A 115 3.07 9.35 -6.52
C GLN A 115 1.86 10.08 -5.91
N ASP A 116 0.80 10.32 -6.69
CA ASP A 116 -0.44 10.92 -6.20
C ASP A 116 -1.16 10.03 -5.18
N ILE A 117 -1.24 8.72 -5.44
CA ILE A 117 -1.78 7.72 -4.51
C ILE A 117 -0.96 7.74 -3.22
N ILE A 118 0.37 7.62 -3.28
CA ILE A 118 1.24 7.61 -2.10
C ILE A 118 1.12 8.90 -1.29
N LYS A 119 0.97 10.04 -1.96
CA LYS A 119 0.83 11.34 -1.29
C LYS A 119 -0.51 11.48 -0.54
N LYS A 120 -1.57 10.89 -1.07
CA LYS A 120 -2.96 11.09 -0.63
C LYS A 120 -3.54 9.94 0.18
N HIS A 121 -2.95 8.75 0.10
CA HIS A 121 -3.52 7.57 0.75
C HIS A 121 -3.75 7.80 2.23
N CYS A 122 -4.81 7.21 2.73
CA CYS A 122 -5.23 7.34 4.10
C CYS A 122 -5.73 5.98 4.62
N SER A 123 -4.93 5.37 5.48
CA SER A 123 -5.25 4.10 6.14
C SER A 123 -6.23 4.25 7.31
N HIS A 124 -6.56 5.50 7.68
CA HIS A 124 -7.46 5.84 8.78
C HIS A 124 -8.70 6.54 8.23
N ILE A 125 -9.86 6.19 8.77
CA ILE A 125 -11.13 6.82 8.42
C ILE A 125 -11.85 7.39 9.62
N SER A 126 -12.57 8.47 9.38
CA SER A 126 -13.57 8.99 10.30
C SER A 126 -14.79 8.06 10.39
N ALA A 127 -15.56 8.20 11.47
CA ALA A 127 -16.84 7.49 11.62
C ALA A 127 -17.82 7.80 10.47
N ALA A 128 -17.76 8.99 9.87
CA ALA A 128 -18.58 9.37 8.73
C ALA A 128 -18.19 8.60 7.45
N GLU A 129 -16.89 8.39 7.23
CA GLU A 129 -16.37 7.63 6.08
C GLU A 129 -16.58 6.12 6.23
N ALA A 130 -16.62 5.61 7.47
CA ALA A 130 -16.90 4.21 7.73
C ALA A 130 -18.22 3.73 7.08
N GLU A 131 -19.24 4.59 7.04
CA GLU A 131 -20.52 4.25 6.41
C GLU A 131 -20.42 4.18 4.87
N LYS A 132 -19.65 5.08 4.25
CA LYS A 132 -19.34 5.01 2.82
C LYS A 132 -18.57 3.73 2.50
N TRP A 133 -17.61 3.36 3.34
CA TRP A 133 -16.78 2.17 3.14
C TRP A 133 -17.54 0.86 3.32
N LYS A 134 -18.58 0.83 4.16
CA LYS A 134 -19.51 -0.33 4.24
C LYS A 134 -20.26 -0.58 2.93
N GLN A 135 -20.50 0.44 2.13
CA GLN A 135 -21.21 0.29 0.87
C GLN A 135 -20.35 -0.39 -0.20
N ASN A 136 -19.03 -0.46 -0.01
CA ASN A 136 -18.05 -1.02 -0.94
C ASN A 136 -18.32 -0.58 -2.39
N LYS A 137 -18.23 0.73 -2.65
CA LYS A 137 -18.44 1.31 -3.99
C LYS A 137 -17.36 2.36 -4.29
N PRO A 138 -16.08 1.96 -4.38
CA PRO A 138 -15.06 2.88 -4.83
C PRO A 138 -15.29 3.25 -6.30
N GLU A 139 -15.06 4.51 -6.64
CA GLU A 139 -15.15 5.03 -8.01
C GLU A 139 -13.76 5.34 -8.58
N THR A 140 -12.75 5.41 -7.72
CA THR A 140 -11.37 5.74 -8.09
C THR A 140 -10.38 4.71 -7.54
N LEU A 141 -9.18 4.65 -8.11
CA LEU A 141 -8.10 3.82 -7.57
C LEU A 141 -7.71 4.22 -6.15
N LEU A 142 -7.67 5.52 -5.84
CA LEU A 142 -7.34 6.01 -4.49
C LEU A 142 -8.34 5.49 -3.45
N GLU A 143 -9.65 5.54 -3.73
CA GLU A 143 -10.65 5.01 -2.81
C GLU A 143 -10.55 3.49 -2.66
N ALA A 144 -10.32 2.75 -3.75
CA ALA A 144 -10.07 1.32 -3.69
C ALA A 144 -8.79 0.98 -2.90
N PHE A 145 -7.79 1.83 -2.99
CA PHE A 145 -6.52 1.68 -2.29
C PHE A 145 -6.67 1.90 -0.78
N ASP A 146 -7.33 2.99 -0.37
CA ASP A 146 -7.58 3.30 1.04
C ASP A 146 -8.43 2.20 1.71
N LEU A 147 -9.44 1.69 1.01
CA LEU A 147 -10.21 0.52 1.44
C LEU A 147 -9.32 -0.70 1.63
N ALA A 148 -8.42 -0.97 0.68
CA ALA A 148 -7.53 -2.12 0.74
C ALA A 148 -6.50 -2.02 1.88
N ASP A 149 -5.90 -0.85 2.09
CA ASP A 149 -4.97 -0.61 3.20
C ASP A 149 -5.65 -0.81 4.55
N PHE A 150 -6.86 -0.29 4.73
CA PHE A 150 -7.63 -0.52 5.93
C PHE A 150 -8.07 -1.99 6.09
N TRP A 151 -8.58 -2.63 5.04
CA TRP A 151 -9.07 -4.02 5.10
C TRP A 151 -7.98 -5.07 5.22
N SER A 152 -6.75 -4.76 4.79
CA SER A 152 -5.60 -5.63 4.97
C SER A 152 -5.27 -5.92 6.44
N ARG A 153 -5.79 -5.10 7.36
CA ARG A 153 -5.51 -5.18 8.80
C ARG A 153 -6.55 -6.04 9.50
N ASN A 154 -6.10 -7.09 10.17
CA ASN A 154 -6.95 -7.97 10.98
C ASN A 154 -7.06 -7.42 12.41
N CYS A 155 -7.98 -6.49 12.65
CA CYS A 155 -8.17 -5.93 13.99
C CYS A 155 -8.90 -6.89 14.94
N ARG A 156 -9.64 -7.88 14.41
CA ARG A 156 -10.45 -8.81 15.19
C ARG A 156 -9.61 -9.68 16.13
N THR A 157 -8.42 -10.09 15.69
CA THR A 157 -7.50 -10.92 16.50
C THR A 157 -6.22 -10.17 16.90
N CYS A 158 -6.23 -8.84 16.83
CA CYS A 158 -5.08 -8.02 17.18
C CYS A 158 -4.86 -8.02 18.71
N THR A 159 -3.64 -8.34 19.14
CA THR A 159 -3.26 -8.39 20.56
C THR A 159 -3.10 -7.00 21.18
N ALA A 160 -2.63 -6.01 20.40
CA ALA A 160 -2.50 -4.62 20.83
C ALA A 160 -3.76 -3.78 20.60
N ARG A 161 -4.93 -4.43 20.53
CA ARG A 161 -6.20 -3.77 20.15
C ARG A 161 -6.60 -2.69 21.16
N THR A 162 -6.42 -2.95 22.45
CA THR A 162 -6.80 -2.05 23.55
C THR A 162 -5.95 -0.79 23.58
N GLU A 163 -4.70 -0.87 23.13
CA GLU A 163 -3.74 0.24 23.08
C GLU A 163 -3.75 0.96 21.72
N CYS A 164 -4.45 0.41 20.72
CA CYS A 164 -4.40 0.91 19.36
C CYS A 164 -5.15 2.24 19.22
N TYR A 165 -4.42 3.26 18.77
CA TYR A 165 -4.86 4.65 18.65
C TYR A 165 -5.88 4.93 17.53
N TRP A 166 -6.17 3.96 16.66
CA TRP A 166 -7.21 4.14 15.63
C TRP A 166 -8.61 4.01 16.22
N GLU A 167 -9.50 4.94 15.90
CA GLU A 167 -10.88 4.89 16.41
C GLU A 167 -11.68 3.76 15.78
N ILE A 168 -11.55 3.60 14.45
CA ILE A 168 -12.25 2.58 13.68
C ILE A 168 -11.37 1.34 13.50
N LYS A 169 -11.94 0.17 13.78
CA LYS A 169 -11.28 -1.14 13.67
C LYS A 169 -11.90 -1.97 12.56
N ASN A 170 -11.08 -2.69 11.79
CA ASN A 170 -11.56 -3.66 10.81
C ASN A 170 -11.83 -5.02 11.48
N ASP A 171 -13.04 -5.21 11.99
CA ASP A 171 -13.47 -6.48 12.60
C ASP A 171 -14.08 -7.49 11.61
N ALA A 172 -14.40 -7.02 10.40
CA ALA A 172 -14.95 -7.85 9.33
C ALA A 172 -13.83 -8.49 8.52
N LEU A 173 -13.55 -9.76 8.79
CA LEU A 173 -12.51 -10.54 8.11
C LEU A 173 -12.98 -11.21 6.81
N VAL A 174 -14.28 -11.15 6.52
CA VAL A 174 -14.90 -11.70 5.31
C VAL A 174 -15.76 -10.60 4.71
N ARG A 175 -15.54 -10.30 3.43
CA ARG A 175 -16.27 -9.31 2.63
C ARG A 175 -16.57 -9.89 1.27
#